data_AF-A0A3A4KXF0-F1
#
_entry.id   AF-A0A3A4KXF0-F1
#
_cell.length_a   1.000
_cell.length_b   1.000
_cell.length_c   1.000
_cell.angle_alpha   90.00
_cell.angle_beta   90.00
_cell.angle_gamma   90.00
#
_symmetry.space_group_name_H-M   'P 1'
#
loop_
_entity.id
_entity.type
_entity.pdbx_description
1 polymer ?
#
loop_
_entity_poly.entity_id
_entity_poly.type
_entity_poly.pdbx_seq_one_letter_code
_entity_poly.pdbx_strand_id
1 'polypeptide(L)'
;MRVAIVALSVLALTGFGSTMAQAATCSALVAETRNDLSNAGAPTSHTRWQDVRDDAQRFVDSHQWNGSATRKLQSDIQNLDSTCAA
;
A
#
# COMPACT_ATOMS: atom_id res chain seq x y z
N MET A 1 6.05 -53.03 -20.37
CA MET A 1 6.13 -53.49 -18.98
C MET A 1 6.66 -52.35 -18.12
N ARG A 2 5.96 -52.08 -17.01
CA ARG A 2 6.34 -51.30 -15.82
C ARG A 2 6.40 -49.77 -15.92
N VAL A 3 5.22 -49.23 -15.62
CA VAL A 3 4.89 -47.97 -14.93
C VAL A 3 5.90 -47.62 -13.83
N ALA A 4 6.31 -46.35 -13.77
CA ALA A 4 6.74 -45.69 -12.54
C ALA A 4 6.23 -44.24 -12.55
N ILE A 5 5.01 -44.09 -12.02
CA ILE A 5 4.44 -42.81 -11.58
C ILE A 5 5.17 -42.45 -10.29
N VAL A 6 5.88 -41.31 -10.28
CA VAL A 6 6.26 -40.66 -9.02
C VAL A 6 5.74 -39.24 -9.08
N ALA A 7 4.49 -39.10 -8.67
CA ALA A 7 3.90 -37.83 -8.30
C ALA A 7 4.52 -37.40 -6.96
N LEU A 8 5.37 -36.38 -6.98
CA LEU A 8 5.71 -35.62 -5.77
C LEU A 8 4.76 -34.42 -5.69
N SER A 9 3.62 -34.65 -5.05
CA SER A 9 2.68 -33.60 -4.64
C SER A 9 2.89 -33.35 -3.16
N VAL A 10 3.57 -32.26 -2.76
CA VAL A 10 3.55 -31.85 -1.35
C VAL A 10 3.62 -30.31 -1.21
N LEU A 11 2.53 -29.76 -0.68
CA LEU A 11 2.36 -28.47 0.03
C LEU A 11 2.39 -27.17 -0.79
N ALA A 12 1.34 -26.95 -1.57
CA ALA A 12 0.72 -25.62 -1.58
C ALA A 12 -0.26 -25.53 -0.39
N LEU A 13 -0.55 -24.31 0.07
CA LEU A 13 -1.53 -23.93 1.12
C LEU A 13 -0.99 -23.76 2.56
N THR A 14 -0.25 -22.68 2.80
CA THR A 14 -0.47 -21.81 3.98
C THR A 14 -0.17 -20.35 3.60
N GLY A 15 -1.03 -19.73 2.79
CA GLY A 15 -0.86 -18.32 2.36
C GLY A 15 -2.07 -17.42 2.58
N PHE A 16 -3.15 -17.90 3.18
CA PHE A 16 -4.43 -17.18 3.23
C PHE A 16 -4.62 -16.30 4.48
N GLY A 17 -3.68 -16.35 5.44
CA GLY A 17 -3.71 -15.51 6.64
C GLY A 17 -3.03 -14.16 6.46
N SER A 18 -1.98 -14.09 5.65
CA SER A 18 -1.17 -12.88 5.47
C SER A 18 -1.84 -11.85 4.57
N THR A 19 -2.57 -12.30 3.54
CA THR A 19 -3.18 -11.40 2.55
C THR A 19 -4.32 -10.56 3.12
N MET A 20 -5.14 -11.12 4.03
CA MET A 20 -6.22 -10.34 4.65
C MET A 20 -5.70 -9.33 5.68
N ALA A 21 -4.70 -9.71 6.49
CA ALA A 21 -4.06 -8.79 7.44
C ALA A 21 -3.36 -7.64 6.71
N GLN A 22 -2.69 -7.93 5.60
CA GLN A 22 -2.01 -6.95 4.77
C GLN A 22 -2.98 -6.04 4.01
N ALA A 23 -4.10 -6.57 3.51
CA ALA A 23 -5.16 -5.77 2.91
C ALA A 23 -5.81 -4.83 3.96
N ALA A 24 -6.02 -5.31 5.20
CA ALA A 24 -6.54 -4.48 6.29
C ALA A 24 -5.56 -3.35 6.65
N THR A 25 -4.25 -3.63 6.78
CA THR A 25 -3.25 -2.58 7.04
C THR A 25 -3.11 -1.62 5.86
N CYS A 26 -3.17 -2.10 4.62
CA CYS A 26 -3.16 -1.23 3.45
C CYS A 26 -4.37 -0.30 3.44
N SER A 27 -5.58 -0.82 3.73
CA SER A 27 -6.79 0.01 3.80
C SER A 27 -6.72 1.09 4.89
N ALA A 28 -6.09 0.77 6.03
CA ALA A 28 -5.85 1.74 7.11
C ALA A 28 -4.87 2.83 6.68
N LEU A 29 -3.76 2.47 6.04
CA LEU A 29 -2.80 3.43 5.49
C LEU A 29 -3.44 4.35 4.46
N VAL A 30 -4.26 3.80 3.55
CA VAL A 30 -5.01 4.62 2.59
C VAL A 30 -5.91 5.64 3.30
N ALA A 31 -6.65 5.22 4.33
CA ALA A 31 -7.50 6.13 5.09
C ALA A 31 -6.68 7.23 5.80
N GLU A 32 -5.54 6.87 6.39
CA GLU A 32 -4.63 7.80 7.06
C GLU A 32 -4.06 8.83 6.06
N THR A 33 -3.48 8.37 4.95
CA THR A 33 -2.89 9.26 3.94
C THR A 33 -3.92 10.22 3.36
N ARG A 34 -5.16 9.76 3.15
CA ARG A 34 -6.26 10.64 2.70
C ARG A 34 -6.59 11.73 3.73
N ASN A 35 -6.58 11.39 5.02
CA ASN A 35 -6.79 12.36 6.08
C ASN A 35 -5.66 13.39 6.12
N ASP A 36 -4.41 12.94 5.96
CA ASP A 36 -3.25 13.84 5.96
C ASP A 36 -3.21 14.75 4.73
N LEU A 37 -3.59 14.23 3.56
CA LEU A 37 -3.86 15.04 2.36
C LEU A 37 -4.93 16.11 2.61
N SER A 38 -6.03 15.74 3.27
CA SER A 38 -7.09 16.69 3.63
C SER A 38 -6.59 17.77 4.60
N ASN A 39 -5.82 17.38 5.63
CA ASN A 39 -5.23 18.33 6.59
C ASN A 39 -4.20 19.25 5.95
N ALA A 40 -3.51 18.78 4.92
CA ALA A 40 -2.56 19.57 4.12
C ALA A 40 -3.26 20.50 3.09
N GLY A 41 -4.60 20.47 2.99
CA GLY A 41 -5.37 21.29 2.07
C GLY A 41 -5.50 20.71 0.65
N ALA A 42 -5.17 19.44 0.46
CA ALA A 42 -5.25 18.72 -0.81
C ALA A 42 -6.11 17.45 -0.70
N PRO A 43 -7.39 17.55 -0.30
CA PRO A 43 -8.24 16.38 -0.10
C PRO A 43 -8.41 15.58 -1.40
N THR A 44 -8.45 14.25 -1.29
CA THR A 44 -8.69 13.33 -2.41
C THR A 44 -9.91 12.44 -2.20
N SER A 45 -10.66 12.21 -3.28
CA SER A 45 -11.78 11.27 -3.33
C SER A 45 -11.35 9.85 -3.68
N HIS A 46 -10.10 9.65 -4.10
CA HIS A 46 -9.58 8.34 -4.46
C HIS A 46 -9.49 7.41 -3.25
N THR A 47 -9.74 6.12 -3.48
CA THR A 47 -9.72 5.08 -2.44
C THR A 47 -8.80 3.92 -2.78
N ARG A 48 -8.28 3.86 -4.02
CA ARG A 48 -7.23 2.91 -4.38
C ARG A 48 -5.90 3.42 -3.89
N TRP A 49 -5.07 2.52 -3.36
CA TRP A 49 -3.81 2.91 -2.73
C TRP A 49 -2.87 3.59 -3.73
N GLN A 50 -2.83 3.15 -4.99
CA GLN A 50 -2.00 3.77 -6.03
C GLN A 50 -2.42 5.22 -6.28
N ASP A 51 -3.72 5.45 -6.46
CA ASP A 51 -4.27 6.78 -6.75
C ASP A 51 -4.02 7.75 -5.57
N VAL A 52 -4.18 7.28 -4.32
CA VAL A 52 -3.92 8.09 -3.11
C VAL A 52 -2.43 8.39 -2.95
N ARG A 53 -1.56 7.41 -3.20
CA ARG A 53 -0.10 7.56 -3.20
C ARG A 53 0.36 8.59 -4.24
N ASP A 54 -0.21 8.54 -5.45
CA ASP A 54 0.12 9.48 -6.52
C ASP A 54 -0.35 10.91 -6.22
N ASP A 55 -1.53 11.07 -5.59
CA ASP A 55 -1.98 12.39 -5.13
C ASP A 55 -1.07 12.94 -4.03
N ALA A 56 -0.65 12.11 -3.07
CA ALA A 56 0.33 12.48 -2.06
C ALA A 56 1.68 12.89 -2.67
N GLN A 57 2.18 12.12 -3.65
CA GLN A 57 3.42 12.45 -4.35
C GLN A 57 3.30 13.79 -5.09
N ARG A 58 2.19 14.01 -5.80
CA ARG A 58 1.93 15.29 -6.50
C ARG A 58 1.90 16.48 -5.53
N PHE A 59 1.31 16.31 -4.35
CA PHE A 59 1.33 17.33 -3.32
C PHE A 59 2.76 17.63 -2.85
N VAL A 60 3.54 16.60 -2.55
CA VAL A 60 4.94 16.73 -2.11
C VAL A 60 5.78 17.44 -3.18
N ASP A 61 5.66 17.03 -4.45
CA ASP A 61 6.44 17.58 -5.56
C ASP A 61 6.11 19.07 -5.81
N SER A 62 4.85 19.45 -5.62
CA SER A 62 4.40 20.85 -5.76
C SER A 62 4.73 21.73 -4.56
N HIS A 63 5.04 21.14 -3.39
CA HIS A 63 5.34 21.85 -2.14
C HIS A 63 6.78 21.59 -1.69
N GLN A 64 7.73 22.12 -2.47
CA GLN A 64 9.18 22.00 -2.26
C GLN A 64 9.68 22.54 -0.91
N TRP A 65 8.84 23.28 -0.21
CA TRP A 65 9.12 23.83 1.11
C TRP A 65 8.79 22.73 2.13
N ASN A 66 9.80 21.92 2.48
CA ASN A 66 9.78 20.78 3.42
C ASN A 66 9.09 21.07 4.78
N GLY A 67 7.78 21.25 4.77
CA GLY A 67 6.94 21.40 5.95
C GLY A 67 6.71 20.07 6.65
N SER A 68 6.13 20.12 7.85
CA SER A 68 5.73 18.92 8.58
C SER A 68 4.77 18.04 7.77
N ALA A 69 3.81 18.65 7.07
CA ALA A 69 2.85 17.94 6.22
C ALA A 69 3.55 17.19 5.06
N THR A 70 4.45 17.85 4.34
CA THR A 70 5.22 17.23 3.24
C THR A 70 6.04 16.03 3.73
N ARG A 71 6.69 16.15 4.90
CA ARG A 71 7.45 15.04 5.51
C ARG A 71 6.55 13.87 5.92
N LYS A 72 5.37 14.16 6.49
CA LYS A 72 4.39 13.13 6.86
C LYS A 72 3.91 12.39 5.62
N LEU A 73 3.51 13.12 4.57
CA LEU A 73 3.09 12.53 3.30
C LEU A 73 4.20 11.72 2.61
N GLN A 74 5.46 12.13 2.70
CA GLN A 74 6.59 11.31 2.23
C GLN A 74 6.71 9.98 2.97
N SER A 75 6.50 9.98 4.30
CA SER A 75 6.46 8.74 5.09
C SER A 75 5.27 7.87 4.67
N ASP A 76 4.11 8.48 4.45
CA ASP A 76 2.90 7.76 4.06
C ASP A 76 3.05 7.09 2.69
N ILE A 77 3.66 7.77 1.72
CA ILE A 77 3.99 7.21 0.39
C ILE A 77 4.86 5.96 0.54
N GLN A 78 5.91 6.01 1.36
CA GLN A 78 6.79 4.86 1.60
C GLN A 78 6.04 3.71 2.29
N ASN A 79 5.15 4.01 3.23
CA ASN A 79 4.33 3.01 3.90
C ASN A 79 3.35 2.33 2.94
N LEU A 80 2.71 3.11 2.05
CA LEU A 80 1.84 2.58 1.00
C LEU A 80 2.63 1.70 0.03
N ASP A 81 3.78 2.17 -0.48
CA ASP A 81 4.59 1.40 -1.43
C ASP A 81 5.11 0.09 -0.80
N SER A 82 5.53 0.11 0.47
CA SER A 82 6.05 -1.09 1.15
C SER A 82 4.97 -2.08 1.61
N THR A 83 3.78 -1.59 2.00
CA THR A 83 2.74 -2.44 2.58
C THR A 83 1.72 -2.91 1.55
N CYS A 84 1.36 -2.05 0.59
CA CYS A 84 0.27 -2.30 -0.37
C CYS A 84 0.72 -2.90 -1.70
N ALA A 85 2.00 -2.79 -2.06
CA ALA A 85 2.54 -3.34 -3.31
C ALA A 85 3.09 -4.78 -3.16
N ALA A 86 2.92 -5.39 -1.99
CA ALA A 86 3.42 -6.73 -1.63
C ALA A 86 2.42 -7.86 -1.91
#